data_AF-A0A834UDV6-F1
#
_entry.id   AF-A0A834UDV6-F1
#
_cell.length_a   1.000
_cell.length_b   1.000
_cell.length_c   1.000
_cell.angle_alpha   90.00
_cell.angle_beta   90.00
_cell.angle_gamma   90.00
#
_symmetry.space_group_name_H-M   'P 1'
#
loop_
_entity.id
_entity.type
_entity.pdbx_description
1 polymer ?
#
loop_
_entity_poly.entity_id
_entity_poly.type
_entity_poly.pdbx_seq_one_letter_code
_entity_poly.pdbx_strand_id
1 'polypeptide(L)'
;MASISMVDEFSKYAKLQRKYNKLENTLKDIENGRLSNRRKAKLLTTYGFRFINGILIMIFLYIYNNEPVIKLPKDILWPINYFLKWPTNHEDSISLIMWFIIARIAISKCTQIHITSNH
;
A
#
# COMPACT_ATOMS: atom_id res chain seq x y z
N MET A 1 50.66 -36.13 -37.79
CA MET A 1 50.31 -34.70 -37.61
C MET A 1 48.80 -34.56 -37.67
N ALA A 2 48.12 -34.69 -36.54
CA ALA A 2 46.70 -34.38 -36.41
C ALA A 2 46.37 -34.22 -34.92
N SER A 3 47.03 -33.28 -34.24
CA SER A 3 46.57 -32.82 -32.93
C SER A 3 45.36 -31.93 -33.19
N ILE A 4 44.19 -32.56 -33.42
CA ILE A 4 42.92 -31.84 -33.51
C ILE A 4 42.83 -30.95 -32.27
N SER A 5 42.60 -29.67 -32.53
CA SER A 5 42.76 -28.60 -31.58
C SER A 5 41.61 -28.55 -30.59
N MET A 6 41.62 -29.50 -29.65
CA MET A 6 40.67 -29.57 -28.54
C MET A 6 40.66 -28.24 -27.77
N VAL A 7 41.84 -27.61 -27.64
CA VAL A 7 42.00 -26.28 -27.05
C VAL A 7 41.33 -25.18 -27.89
N ASP A 8 41.44 -25.18 -29.22
CA ASP A 8 40.75 -24.17 -30.03
C ASP A 8 39.24 -24.36 -30.01
N GLU A 9 38.73 -25.59 -29.98
CA GLU A 9 37.31 -25.86 -29.83
C GLU A 9 36.78 -25.37 -28.48
N PHE A 10 37.45 -25.71 -27.37
CA PHE A 10 37.10 -25.16 -26.06
C PHE A 10 37.19 -23.63 -26.03
N SER A 11 38.17 -23.04 -26.71
CA SER A 11 38.28 -21.57 -26.81
C SER A 11 37.09 -20.96 -27.57
N LYS A 12 36.59 -21.62 -28.62
CA LYS A 12 35.41 -21.21 -29.39
C LYS A 12 34.15 -21.32 -28.53
N TYR A 13 33.96 -22.44 -27.84
CA TYR A 13 32.83 -22.62 -26.91
C TYR A 13 32.87 -21.62 -25.75
N ALA A 14 34.02 -21.41 -25.12
CA ALA A 14 34.18 -20.43 -24.04
C ALA A 14 33.90 -18.99 -24.52
N LYS A 15 34.34 -18.64 -25.74
CA LYS A 15 34.01 -17.35 -26.37
C LYS A 15 32.51 -17.22 -26.62
N LEU A 16 31.86 -18.28 -27.11
CA LEU A 16 30.42 -18.30 -27.34
C LEU A 16 29.63 -18.18 -26.02
N GLN A 17 30.02 -18.91 -24.99
CA GLN A 17 29.37 -18.86 -23.68
C GLN A 17 29.52 -17.49 -23.01
N ARG A 18 30.69 -16.85 -23.14
CA ARG A 18 30.86 -15.45 -22.69
C ARG A 18 29.94 -14.48 -23.43
N LYS A 19 29.77 -14.66 -24.75
CA LYS A 19 28.83 -13.84 -25.53
C LYS A 19 27.38 -14.09 -25.11
N TYR A 20 27.00 -15.34 -24.89
CA TYR A 20 25.67 -15.71 -24.41
C TYR A 20 25.39 -15.10 -23.03
N ASN A 21 26.29 -15.30 -22.06
CA ASN A 21 26.14 -14.74 -20.72
C ASN A 21 26.08 -13.21 -20.74
N LYS A 22 26.85 -12.55 -21.63
CA LYS A 22 26.78 -11.09 -21.79
C LYS A 22 25.41 -10.64 -22.30
N LEU A 23 24.84 -11.35 -23.28
CA LEU A 23 23.52 -11.04 -23.81
C LEU A 23 22.42 -11.30 -22.77
N GLU A 24 22.51 -12.42 -22.06
CA GLU A 24 21.58 -12.77 -20.98
C GLU A 24 21.60 -11.72 -19.85
N ASN A 25 22.79 -11.28 -19.43
CA ASN A 25 22.93 -10.22 -18.43
C ASN A 25 22.33 -8.90 -18.92
N THR A 26 22.57 -8.54 -20.18
CA THR A 26 22.00 -7.30 -20.77
C THR A 26 20.47 -7.36 -20.79
N LEU A 27 19.89 -8.52 -21.14
CA LEU A 27 18.44 -8.74 -21.13
C LEU A 27 17.86 -8.61 -19.71
N LYS A 28 18.50 -9.27 -18.73
CA LYS A 28 18.11 -9.18 -17.31
C LYS A 28 18.18 -7.75 -16.79
N ASP A 29 19.21 -7.00 -17.14
CA ASP A 29 19.35 -5.60 -16.71
C ASP A 29 18.24 -4.71 -17.29
N ILE A 30 17.89 -4.90 -18.57
CA ILE A 30 16.78 -4.18 -19.20
C ILE A 30 15.45 -4.55 -18.54
N GLU A 31 15.21 -5.84 -18.30
CA GLU A 31 13.98 -6.31 -17.64
C GLU A 31 13.87 -5.77 -16.22
N ASN A 32 14.95 -5.85 -15.43
CA ASN A 32 15.02 -5.32 -14.08
C ASN A 32 14.82 -3.81 -14.03
N GLY A 33 15.40 -3.07 -14.99
CA GLY A 33 15.19 -1.63 -15.14
C GLY A 33 13.72 -1.30 -15.41
N ARG A 34 13.07 -2.03 -16.33
CA ARG A 34 11.64 -1.84 -16.66
C ARG A 34 10.74 -2.20 -15.48
N LEU A 35 11.01 -3.31 -14.79
CA LEU A 35 10.28 -3.74 -13.59
C LEU A 35 10.45 -2.73 -12.46
N SER A 36 11.67 -2.24 -12.22
CA SER A 36 11.96 -1.23 -11.20
C SER A 36 11.22 0.07 -11.48
N ASN A 37 11.24 0.58 -12.71
CA ASN A 37 10.49 1.78 -13.07
C ASN A 37 8.98 1.61 -12.94
N ARG A 38 8.43 0.46 -13.36
CA ARG A 38 7.00 0.15 -13.17
C ARG A 38 6.62 0.07 -11.70
N ARG A 39 7.44 -0.58 -10.87
CA ARG A 39 7.24 -0.65 -9.42
C ARG A 39 7.29 0.74 -8.79
N LYS A 40 8.30 1.55 -9.13
CA LYS A 40 8.43 2.94 -8.65
C LYS A 40 7.21 3.78 -9.02
N ALA A 41 6.75 3.71 -10.27
CA ALA A 41 5.56 4.42 -10.71
C ALA A 41 4.31 3.96 -9.96
N LYS A 42 4.09 2.65 -9.85
CA LYS A 42 2.94 2.09 -9.11
C LYS A 42 2.96 2.51 -7.63
N LEU A 43 4.13 2.48 -6.99
CA LEU A 43 4.29 2.94 -5.62
C LEU A 43 3.98 4.43 -5.50
N LEU A 44 4.61 5.27 -6.32
CA LEU A 44 4.39 6.73 -6.30
C LEU A 44 2.90 7.07 -6.46
N THR A 45 2.24 6.47 -7.44
CA THR A 45 0.80 6.67 -7.67
C THR A 45 -0.02 6.18 -6.47
N THR A 46 0.24 4.99 -5.95
CA THR A 46 -0.53 4.43 -4.83
C THR A 46 -0.37 5.28 -3.56
N TYR A 47 0.86 5.65 -3.22
CA TYR A 47 1.13 6.50 -2.06
C TYR A 47 0.60 7.92 -2.24
N GLY A 48 0.76 8.51 -3.43
CA GLY A 48 0.23 9.83 -3.76
C GLY A 48 -1.29 9.90 -3.61
N PHE A 49 -2.02 8.97 -4.24
CA PHE A 49 -3.47 8.90 -4.09
C PHE A 49 -3.90 8.67 -2.65
N ARG A 50 -3.19 7.80 -1.91
CA ARG A 50 -3.50 7.54 -0.50
C ARG A 50 -3.29 8.78 0.38
N PHE A 51 -2.24 9.55 0.11
CA PHE A 51 -1.96 10.80 0.81
C PHE A 51 -3.01 11.87 0.52
N ILE A 52 -3.35 12.08 -0.75
CA ILE A 52 -4.39 13.02 -1.18
C ILE A 52 -5.75 12.66 -0.55
N ASN A 53 -6.11 11.37 -0.55
CA ASN A 53 -7.33 10.91 0.11
C ASN A 53 -7.31 11.18 1.62
N GLY A 54 -6.17 10.96 2.29
CA GLY A 54 -6.01 11.27 3.71
C GLY A 54 -6.22 12.75 4.03
N ILE A 55 -5.64 13.63 3.22
CA ILE A 55 -5.81 15.09 3.35
C ILE A 55 -7.27 15.48 3.11
N LEU A 56 -7.90 14.98 2.04
CA LEU A 56 -9.29 15.29 1.73
C LEU A 56 -10.23 14.89 2.88
N ILE A 57 -9.98 13.72 3.48
CA ILE A 57 -10.71 13.29 4.67
C ILE A 57 -10.46 14.25 5.83
N MET A 58 -9.21 14.60 6.14
CA MET A 58 -8.93 15.59 7.20
C MET A 58 -9.64 16.92 6.98
N ILE A 59 -9.69 17.42 5.74
CA ILE A 59 -10.39 18.65 5.39
C ILE A 59 -11.89 18.51 5.65
N PHE A 60 -12.51 17.42 5.20
CA PHE A 60 -13.93 17.17 5.50
C PHE A 60 -14.18 17.05 7.00
N LEU A 61 -13.33 16.35 7.73
CA LEU A 61 -13.44 16.22 9.18
C LEU A 61 -13.33 17.58 9.90
N TYR A 62 -12.51 18.50 9.38
CA TYR A 62 -12.36 19.85 9.90
C TYR A 62 -13.59 20.72 9.60
N ILE A 63 -14.10 20.68 8.36
CA ILE A 63 -15.27 21.47 7.94
C ILE A 63 -16.55 21.00 8.64
N TYR A 64 -16.75 19.68 8.73
CA TYR A 64 -17.94 19.07 9.33
C TYR A 64 -17.79 18.80 10.83
N ASN A 65 -16.81 19.41 11.51
CA ASN A 65 -16.57 19.19 12.94
C ASN A 65 -17.74 19.64 13.84
N ASN A 66 -18.54 20.60 13.34
CA ASN A 66 -19.62 21.23 14.09
C ASN A 66 -21.00 20.58 13.90
N GLU A 67 -21.16 19.60 13.02
CA GLU A 67 -22.44 18.90 12.84
C GLU A 67 -22.43 17.53 13.54
N PRO A 68 -23.23 17.34 14.61
CA PRO A 68 -23.34 16.04 15.27
C PRO A 68 -24.09 15.05 14.37
N VAL A 69 -23.38 14.05 13.85
CA VAL A 69 -23.94 13.04 12.93
C VAL A 69 -24.96 12.13 13.60
N ILE A 70 -24.79 11.86 14.90
CA ILE A 70 -25.68 10.96 15.65
C ILE A 70 -25.94 11.56 17.03
N LYS A 71 -27.21 11.87 17.31
CA LYS A 71 -27.69 12.21 18.65
C LYS A 71 -27.99 10.89 19.36
N LEU A 72 -27.20 10.52 20.37
CA LEU A 72 -27.48 9.33 21.17
C LEU A 72 -28.31 9.71 22.41
N PRO A 73 -29.17 8.80 22.90
CA PRO A 73 -29.82 9.00 24.19
C PRO A 73 -28.79 9.05 25.32
N LYS A 74 -29.07 9.87 26.34
CA LYS A 74 -28.21 10.04 27.53
C LYS A 74 -27.82 8.70 28.16
N ASP A 75 -26.58 8.65 28.65
CA ASP A 75 -25.99 7.58 29.47
C ASP A 75 -25.70 6.20 28.83
N ILE A 76 -25.96 5.98 27.54
CA ILE A 76 -25.74 4.65 26.94
C ILE A 76 -24.25 4.29 26.74
N LEU A 77 -23.35 5.28 26.68
CA LEU A 77 -21.92 5.09 26.42
C LEU A 77 -21.01 5.64 27.54
N TRP A 78 -21.53 5.79 28.76
CA TRP A 78 -20.70 6.15 29.92
C TRP A 78 -19.75 4.99 30.27
N PRO A 79 -18.43 5.19 30.44
CA PRO A 79 -17.67 6.44 30.50
C PRO A 79 -16.93 6.84 29.20
N ILE A 80 -17.00 6.03 28.15
CA ILE A 80 -16.25 6.24 26.89
C ILE A 80 -16.76 7.47 26.13
N ASN A 81 -17.96 7.97 26.46
CA ASN A 81 -18.57 9.18 25.91
C ASN A 81 -17.63 10.39 25.90
N TYR A 82 -16.74 10.55 26.89
CA TYR A 82 -15.78 11.66 26.92
C TYR A 82 -14.78 11.59 25.75
N PHE A 83 -14.27 10.39 25.44
CA PHE A 83 -13.38 10.17 24.30
C PHE A 83 -14.10 10.23 22.96
N LEU A 84 -15.37 9.82 22.90
CA LEU A 84 -16.16 9.85 21.66
C LEU A 84 -16.65 11.26 21.30
N LYS A 85 -16.78 12.15 22.28
CA LYS A 85 -17.22 13.53 22.10
C LYS A 85 -16.14 14.42 21.49
N TRP A 86 -14.86 14.20 21.80
CA TRP A 86 -13.76 15.02 21.29
C TRP A 86 -13.64 14.89 19.76
N PRO A 87 -13.68 15.98 18.96
CA PRO A 87 -13.52 17.41 19.29
C PRO A 87 -14.82 18.25 19.32
N THR A 88 -15.99 17.63 19.20
CA THR A 88 -17.28 18.33 19.09
C THR A 88 -17.79 18.75 20.48
N ASN A 89 -18.32 19.98 20.61
CA ASN A 89 -18.74 20.53 21.91
C ASN A 89 -20.14 20.06 22.39
N HIS A 90 -20.92 19.37 21.57
CA HIS A 90 -22.28 18.94 21.90
C HIS A 90 -22.30 17.76 22.87
N GLU A 91 -23.06 17.89 23.95
CA GLU A 91 -23.37 16.82 24.90
C GLU A 91 -24.14 15.69 24.16
N ASP A 92 -23.80 14.44 24.47
CA ASP A 92 -24.49 13.23 23.97
C ASP A 92 -24.41 12.97 22.45
N SER A 93 -23.34 13.42 21.81
CA SER A 93 -23.08 13.15 20.38
C SER A 93 -21.71 12.51 20.12
N ILE A 94 -21.67 11.60 19.14
CA ILE A 94 -20.42 11.01 18.65
C ILE A 94 -19.86 11.97 17.59
N SER A 95 -18.61 12.40 17.76
CA SER A 95 -17.97 13.24 16.75
C SER A 95 -17.83 12.47 15.44
N LEU A 96 -18.07 13.15 14.31
CA LEU A 96 -17.91 12.59 12.96
C LEU A 96 -16.51 11.99 12.77
N ILE A 97 -15.49 12.62 13.38
CA ILE A 97 -14.10 12.14 13.38
C ILE A 97 -14.00 10.76 14.02
N MET A 98 -14.59 10.60 15.20
CA MET A 98 -14.48 9.37 15.98
C MET A 98 -15.30 8.25 15.34
N TRP A 99 -16.48 8.56 14.82
CA TRP A 99 -17.27 7.63 14.01
C TRP A 99 -16.50 7.15 12.78
N PHE A 100 -15.84 8.06 12.06
CA PHE A 100 -15.07 7.72 10.87
C PHE A 100 -13.90 6.79 11.20
N ILE A 101 -13.19 7.04 12.30
CA ILE A 101 -12.10 6.19 12.78
C ILE A 101 -12.63 4.79 13.13
N ILE A 102 -13.72 4.70 13.88
CA ILE A 102 -14.34 3.43 14.25
C ILE A 102 -14.78 2.64 13.01
N ALA A 103 -15.45 3.30 12.06
CA ALA A 103 -15.89 2.69 10.81
C ALA A 103 -14.69 2.18 9.99
N ARG A 104 -13.60 2.95 9.91
CA ARG A 104 -12.37 2.53 9.23
C ARG A 104 -11.73 1.31 9.88
N ILE A 105 -11.65 1.28 11.21
CA ILE A 105 -11.11 0.13 11.95
C ILE A 105 -11.99 -1.10 11.72
N ALA A 106 -13.31 -0.95 11.84
CA ALA A 106 -14.27 -2.04 11.63
C ALA A 106 -14.16 -2.62 10.22
N ILE A 107 -14.19 -1.77 9.18
CA ILE A 107 -14.02 -2.19 7.79
C ILE A 107 -12.66 -2.88 7.60
N SER A 108 -11.57 -2.32 8.14
CA SER A 108 -10.24 -2.91 8.03
C SER A 108 -10.19 -4.32 8.65
N LYS A 109 -10.86 -4.52 9.78
CA LYS A 109 -10.93 -5.82 10.45
C LYS A 109 -11.81 -6.80 9.68
N CYS A 110 -12.97 -6.38 9.20
CA CYS A 110 -13.84 -7.21 8.36
C CYS A 110 -13.12 -7.67 7.07
N THR A 111 -12.40 -6.77 6.41
CA THR A 111 -11.61 -7.11 5.21
C THR A 111 -10.50 -8.12 5.53
N GLN A 112 -9.81 -7.97 6.67
CA GLN A 112 -8.79 -8.93 7.09
C GLN A 112 -9.39 -10.32 7.39
N ILE A 113 -10.54 -10.36 8.05
CA ILE A 113 -11.26 -11.61 8.32
C ILE A 113 -11.68 -12.28 7.01
N HIS A 114 -12.21 -11.51 6.05
CA HIS A 114 -12.61 -12.05 4.75
C HIS A 114 -11.43 -12.63 3.95
N ILE A 115 -10.27 -11.97 3.97
CA ILE A 115 -9.05 -12.48 3.30
C ILE A 115 -8.56 -13.77 3.98
N THR A 116 -8.62 -13.84 5.31
CA THR A 116 -8.18 -15.01 6.08
C THR A 116 -9.12 -16.21 5.92
N SER A 117 -10.42 -15.96 5.72
CA SER A 117 -11.43 -17.01 5.48
C SER A 117 -11.41 -17.59 4.07
N ASN A 118 -10.76 -16.92 3.11
CA ASN A 118 -10.65 -17.36 1.70
C ASN A 118 -9.34 -18.11 1.41
N HIS A 119 -8.55 -18.41 2.43
CA HIS A 119 -7.29 -19.14 2.37
C HIS A 119 -7.38 -20.44 3.15
#